data_AF-A0A2S3QR26-F1
#
_entry.id   AF-A0A2S3QR26-F1
#
_cell.length_a   1.000
_cell.length_b   1.000
_cell.length_c   1.000
_cell.angle_alpha   90.00
_cell.angle_beta   90.00
_cell.angle_gamma   90.00
#
_symmetry.space_group_name_H-M   'P 1'
#
loop_
_entity.id
_entity.type
_entity.pdbx_description
1 polymer ?
#
loop_
_entity_poly.entity_id
_entity_poly.type
_entity_poly.pdbx_seq_one_letter_code
_entity_poly.pdbx_strand_id
1 'polypeptide(L)'
;MEVDKYSTLLSPVDNEHFKRRFFLTGEPINESLITNVFFVPRAGDKWLYLVKDSGKLDYPGGELREGESVIFGLERMLGLELGISMKSINKLGHWILEDKYETPLREHFSHPISAAVVFTGDANFVNSNNLKSATTEEVCRLLKSEGRHLQADIYLACAEYLESLD
;
A
#
# COMPACT_ATOMS: atom_id res chain seq x y z
N MET A 1 1.62 -5.24 17.97
CA MET A 1 2.71 -4.85 17.04
C MET A 1 3.70 -3.98 17.80
N GLU A 2 4.98 -4.36 17.78
CA GLU A 2 6.06 -3.58 18.37
C GLU A 2 6.41 -2.39 17.46
N VAL A 3 6.37 -1.17 18.00
CA VAL A 3 6.54 0.08 17.22
C VAL A 3 7.92 0.18 16.56
N ASP A 4 8.96 -0.36 17.19
CA ASP A 4 10.33 -0.30 16.68
C ASP A 4 10.53 -1.12 15.39
N LYS A 5 9.68 -2.14 15.17
CA LYS A 5 9.75 -3.05 14.03
C LYS A 5 9.33 -2.39 12.71
N TYR A 6 8.54 -1.32 12.79
CA TYR A 6 7.95 -0.58 11.66
C TYR A 6 8.36 0.88 11.66
N SER A 7 9.55 1.18 12.16
CA SER A 7 9.99 2.55 12.42
C SER A 7 9.91 3.45 11.19
N THR A 8 10.15 2.96 9.97
CA THR A 8 10.03 3.78 8.75
C THR A 8 8.58 4.04 8.38
N LEU A 9 7.71 3.05 8.56
CA LEU A 9 6.27 3.18 8.31
C LEU A 9 5.58 4.13 9.30
N LEU A 10 5.93 4.02 10.59
CA LEU A 10 5.27 4.76 11.67
C LEU A 10 5.89 6.13 11.95
N SER A 11 7.12 6.38 11.48
CA SER A 11 7.73 7.70 11.61
C SER A 11 6.99 8.73 10.77
N PRO A 12 6.54 9.85 11.37
CA PRO A 12 5.96 10.94 10.60
C PRO A 12 7.04 11.55 9.70
N VAL A 13 6.61 11.98 8.52
CA VAL A 13 7.44 12.77 7.59
C VAL A 13 6.92 14.20 7.63
N ASP A 14 7.82 15.15 7.78
CA ASP A 14 7.55 16.58 7.61
C ASP A 14 8.71 17.17 6.79
N ASN A 15 8.44 17.51 5.53
CA ASN A 15 9.42 18.10 4.62
C ASN A 15 8.85 19.37 3.98
N GLU A 16 9.58 19.98 3.05
CA GLU A 16 9.17 21.22 2.39
C GLU A 16 7.89 21.09 1.55
N HIS A 17 7.53 19.88 1.13
CA HIS A 17 6.40 19.61 0.23
C HIS A 17 5.15 19.12 0.96
N PHE A 18 5.30 18.28 1.99
CA PHE A 18 4.15 17.67 2.65
C PHE A 18 4.47 17.23 4.09
N LYS A 19 3.40 17.00 4.86
CA LYS A 19 3.43 16.16 6.06
C LYS A 19 2.73 14.85 5.78
N ARG A 20 3.22 13.76 6.36
CA ARG A 20 2.60 12.42 6.24
C ARG A 20 2.73 11.64 7.53
N ARG A 21 1.64 10.98 7.93
CA ARG A 21 1.63 10.03 9.05
C ARG A 21 0.83 8.79 8.68
N PHE A 22 1.31 7.61 9.09
CA PHE A 22 0.57 6.36 8.94
C PHE A 22 -0.17 6.02 10.23
N PHE A 23 -1.37 5.50 10.07
CA PHE A 23 -2.21 4.98 11.14
C PHE A 23 -2.54 3.53 10.82
N LEU A 24 -2.24 2.64 11.76
CA LEU A 24 -2.62 1.23 11.68
C LEU A 24 -4.14 1.08 11.87
N THR A 25 -4.64 -0.15 11.76
CA THR A 25 -6.06 -0.47 11.93
C THR A 25 -6.65 0.10 13.22
N GLY A 26 -7.94 0.47 13.16
CA GLY A 26 -8.69 1.02 14.29
C GLY A 26 -9.03 2.51 14.15
N GLU A 27 -8.24 3.27 13.40
CA GLU A 27 -8.50 4.69 13.17
C GLU A 27 -9.50 4.90 12.02
N PRO A 28 -10.60 5.66 12.24
CA PRO A 28 -11.55 5.99 11.20
C PRO A 28 -10.91 6.91 10.17
N ILE A 29 -11.29 6.74 8.90
CA ILE A 29 -10.86 7.59 7.80
C ILE A 29 -12.09 8.07 7.04
N ASN A 30 -12.13 9.35 6.69
CA ASN A 30 -13.12 9.85 5.76
C ASN A 30 -12.76 9.38 4.35
N GLU A 31 -13.59 8.51 3.77
CA GLU A 31 -13.36 7.94 2.44
C GLU A 31 -13.27 9.00 1.34
N SER A 32 -13.90 10.17 1.51
CA SER A 32 -13.81 11.27 0.53
C SER A 32 -12.41 11.86 0.41
N LEU A 33 -11.51 11.55 1.34
CA LEU A 33 -10.10 11.98 1.30
C LEU A 33 -9.21 10.97 0.56
N ILE A 34 -9.68 9.75 0.32
CA ILE A 34 -8.86 8.69 -0.24
C ILE A 34 -8.61 8.95 -1.72
N THR A 35 -7.35 9.23 -2.08
CA THR A 35 -6.91 9.42 -3.46
C THR A 35 -6.15 8.21 -3.99
N ASN A 36 -5.59 7.39 -3.09
CA ASN A 36 -4.81 6.22 -3.46
C ASN A 36 -5.20 4.99 -2.63
N VAL A 37 -5.20 3.84 -3.29
CA VAL A 37 -5.42 2.54 -2.66
C VAL A 37 -4.32 1.57 -3.06
N PHE A 38 -3.82 0.85 -2.07
CA PHE A 38 -2.75 -0.13 -2.22
C PHE A 38 -3.15 -1.48 -1.65
N PHE A 39 -2.61 -2.55 -2.22
CA PHE A 39 -2.85 -3.91 -1.75
C PHE A 39 -1.56 -4.70 -1.71
N VAL A 40 -1.33 -5.37 -0.59
CA VAL A 40 -0.18 -6.23 -0.36
C VAL A 40 -0.68 -7.69 -0.41
N PRO A 41 -0.67 -8.33 -1.58
CA PRO A 41 -1.25 -9.66 -1.76
C PRO A 41 -0.37 -10.78 -1.19
N ARG A 42 -1.01 -11.73 -0.51
CA ARG A 42 -0.45 -13.04 -0.16
C ARG A 42 -0.99 -14.12 -1.11
N ALA A 43 -0.11 -14.98 -1.62
CA ALA A 43 -0.47 -16.12 -2.47
C ALA A 43 0.13 -17.40 -1.88
N GLY A 44 -0.66 -18.13 -1.10
CA GLY A 44 -0.17 -19.27 -0.33
C GLY A 44 0.76 -18.80 0.79
N ASP A 45 1.99 -19.30 0.80
CA ASP A 45 3.04 -18.96 1.76
C ASP A 45 3.94 -17.79 1.31
N LYS A 46 3.63 -17.18 0.17
CA LYS A 46 4.47 -16.12 -0.43
C LYS A 46 3.71 -14.81 -0.59
N TRP A 47 4.47 -13.73 -0.65
CA TRP A 47 3.99 -12.38 -0.89
C TRP A 47 4.28 -11.96 -2.32
N LEU A 48 3.29 -11.37 -2.99
CA LEU A 48 3.51 -10.85 -4.34
C LEU A 48 4.04 -9.42 -4.26
N TYR A 49 5.00 -9.11 -5.13
CA TYR A 49 5.55 -7.77 -5.32
C TYR A 49 5.67 -7.46 -6.80
N LEU A 50 5.47 -6.19 -7.11
CA LEU A 50 5.57 -5.61 -8.44
C LEU A 50 7.02 -5.22 -8.73
N VAL A 51 7.49 -5.57 -9.93
CA VAL A 51 8.70 -5.02 -10.53
C VAL A 51 8.25 -4.01 -11.58
N LYS A 52 8.42 -2.72 -11.29
CA LYS A 52 8.10 -1.64 -12.25
C LYS A 52 9.08 -1.68 -13.42
N ASP A 53 8.73 -1.09 -14.55
CA ASP A 53 9.60 -1.01 -15.73
C ASP A 53 10.97 -0.36 -15.43
N SER A 54 11.00 0.54 -14.43
CA SER A 54 12.24 1.13 -13.89
C SER A 54 13.13 0.17 -13.09
N GLY A 55 12.74 -1.10 -12.92
CA GLY A 55 13.34 -2.07 -12.01
C GLY A 55 12.92 -1.95 -10.56
N LYS A 56 12.30 -0.82 -10.16
CA LYS A 56 11.89 -0.55 -8.77
C LYS A 56 10.83 -1.54 -8.28
N LEU A 57 11.01 -2.01 -7.05
CA LEU A 57 10.13 -2.98 -6.41
C LEU A 57 9.04 -2.35 -5.54
N ASP A 58 7.77 -2.67 -5.79
CA ASP A 58 6.62 -2.08 -5.09
C ASP A 58 5.54 -3.11 -4.75
N TYR A 59 4.52 -2.70 -4.00
CA TYR A 59 3.26 -3.43 -3.93
C TYR A 59 2.24 -2.87 -4.95
N PRO A 60 1.28 -3.68 -5.40
CA PRO A 60 0.17 -3.23 -6.25
C PRO A 60 -0.65 -2.06 -5.68
N GLY A 61 -1.18 -1.24 -6.57
CA GLY A 61 -2.09 -0.14 -6.23
C GLY A 61 -1.76 1.16 -6.95
N GLY A 62 -2.52 2.20 -6.65
CA GLY A 62 -2.43 3.45 -7.40
C GLY A 62 -3.53 4.45 -7.07
N GLU A 63 -3.69 5.40 -7.98
CA GLU A 63 -4.64 6.51 -7.91
C GLU A 63 -6.06 6.02 -8.25
N LEU A 64 -7.03 6.46 -7.45
CA LEU A 64 -8.45 6.31 -7.73
C LEU A 64 -8.88 7.31 -8.81
N ARG A 65 -9.79 6.90 -9.69
CA ARG A 65 -10.44 7.83 -10.62
C ARG A 65 -11.44 8.71 -9.87
N GLU A 66 -11.81 9.84 -10.47
CA GLU A 66 -12.84 10.73 -9.92
C GLU A 66 -14.15 9.97 -9.65
N GLY A 67 -14.62 10.03 -8.40
CA GLY A 67 -15.83 9.33 -7.94
C GLY A 67 -15.71 7.81 -7.83
N GLU A 68 -14.51 7.23 -8.04
CA GLU A 68 -14.30 5.79 -7.95
C GLU A 68 -14.31 5.32 -6.50
N SER A 69 -15.02 4.23 -6.22
CA SER A 69 -15.00 3.62 -4.89
C SER A 69 -13.66 2.92 -4.64
N VAL A 70 -13.21 2.93 -3.39
CA VAL A 70 -11.92 2.36 -2.98
C VAL A 70 -11.76 0.90 -3.44
N ILE A 71 -12.77 0.07 -3.18
CA ILE A 71 -12.73 -1.36 -3.51
C ILE A 71 -12.77 -1.57 -5.02
N PHE A 72 -13.63 -0.84 -5.73
CA PHE A 72 -13.74 -0.98 -7.19
C PHE A 72 -12.47 -0.53 -7.91
N GLY A 73 -11.87 0.59 -7.48
CA GLY A 73 -10.59 1.04 -8.02
C GLY A 73 -9.47 0.04 -7.76
N LEU A 74 -9.46 -0.58 -6.58
CA LEU A 74 -8.51 -1.63 -6.28
C LEU A 74 -8.68 -2.87 -7.16
N GLU A 75 -9.91 -3.39 -7.29
CA GLU A 75 -10.23 -4.52 -8.18
C GLU A 75 -9.84 -4.24 -9.63
N ARG A 76 -10.12 -3.03 -10.11
CA ARG A 76 -9.73 -2.59 -11.45
C ARG A 76 -8.22 -2.68 -11.66
N MET A 77 -7.43 -2.11 -10.75
CA MET A 77 -5.96 -2.11 -10.87
C MET A 77 -5.41 -3.52 -10.75
N LEU A 78 -5.84 -4.30 -9.75
CA LEU A 78 -5.37 -5.66 -9.54
C LEU A 78 -5.73 -6.59 -10.71
N GLY A 79 -6.98 -6.54 -11.16
CA GLY A 79 -7.47 -7.42 -12.22
C GLY A 79 -6.92 -7.04 -13.60
N LEU A 80 -7.12 -5.78 -14.02
CA LEU A 80 -6.80 -5.35 -15.38
C LEU A 80 -5.29 -5.20 -15.61
N GLU A 81 -4.56 -4.71 -14.62
CA GLU A 81 -3.15 -4.36 -14.81
C GLU A 81 -2.22 -5.51 -14.43
N LEU A 82 -2.64 -6.37 -13.49
CA LEU A 82 -1.75 -7.35 -12.86
C LEU A 82 -2.25 -8.79 -12.88
N GLY A 83 -3.49 -9.05 -13.31
CA GLY A 83 -4.07 -10.40 -13.32
C GLY A 83 -4.21 -11.00 -11.92
N ILE A 84 -4.43 -10.17 -10.91
CA ILE A 84 -4.62 -10.55 -9.51
C ILE A 84 -6.12 -10.55 -9.19
N SER A 85 -6.58 -11.61 -8.51
CA SER A 85 -7.94 -11.72 -7.98
C SER A 85 -7.88 -11.87 -6.46
N MET A 86 -8.53 -10.96 -5.74
CA MET A 86 -8.58 -10.97 -4.28
C MET A 86 -9.49 -12.09 -3.77
N LYS A 87 -9.04 -12.83 -2.75
CA LYS A 87 -9.85 -13.81 -1.98
C LYS A 87 -10.30 -13.24 -0.65
N SER A 88 -9.44 -12.47 0.00
CA SER A 88 -9.74 -11.75 1.23
C SER A 88 -9.17 -10.34 1.15
N ILE A 89 -9.79 -9.42 1.90
CA ILE A 89 -9.37 -8.03 1.95
C ILE A 89 -9.48 -7.53 3.39
N ASN A 90 -8.36 -7.11 3.93
CA ASN A 90 -8.23 -6.61 5.28
C ASN A 90 -7.48 -5.27 5.23
N LYS A 91 -8.07 -4.20 5.78
CA LYS A 91 -7.38 -2.91 5.90
C LYS A 91 -6.20 -3.12 6.85
N LEU A 92 -4.98 -2.75 6.44
CA LEU A 92 -3.81 -2.66 7.32
C LEU A 92 -3.79 -1.29 8.04
N GLY A 93 -4.10 -0.24 7.29
CA GLY A 93 -3.95 1.12 7.77
C GLY A 93 -4.07 2.14 6.65
N HIS A 94 -3.74 3.38 6.95
CA HIS A 94 -3.79 4.47 5.99
C HIS A 94 -2.79 5.57 6.33
N TRP A 95 -2.31 6.26 5.29
CA TRP A 95 -1.64 7.55 5.44
C TRP A 95 -2.66 8.67 5.41
N ILE A 96 -2.43 9.67 6.25
CA ILE A 96 -2.94 11.03 6.06
C ILE A 96 -1.79 11.88 5.53
N LEU A 97 -2.04 12.60 4.45
CA LEU A 97 -1.11 13.52 3.81
C LEU A 97 -1.68 14.94 3.91
N GLU A 98 -0.85 15.89 4.34
CA GLU A 98 -1.13 17.31 4.31
C GLU A 98 -0.16 17.96 3.32
N ASP A 99 -0.69 18.41 2.20
CA ASP A 99 0.04 19.12 1.16
C ASP A 99 0.37 20.55 1.62
N LYS A 100 1.59 21.02 1.34
CA LYS A 100 2.03 22.39 1.62
C LYS A 100 2.00 23.31 0.40
N TYR A 101 1.63 22.80 -0.78
CA TYR A 101 1.37 23.60 -1.97
C TYR A 101 0.07 24.42 -1.81
N GLU A 102 -0.07 25.50 -2.59
CA GLU A 102 -1.27 26.36 -2.57
C GLU A 102 -2.45 25.76 -3.34
N THR A 103 -2.18 24.83 -4.24
CA THR A 103 -3.16 24.21 -5.15
C THR A 103 -3.02 22.70 -5.14
N PRO A 104 -4.11 21.95 -5.37
CA PRO A 104 -4.03 20.49 -5.41
C PRO A 104 -3.17 19.98 -6.57
N LEU A 105 -2.53 18.83 -6.37
CA LEU A 105 -1.78 18.12 -7.42
C LEU A 105 -2.66 17.61 -8.58
N ARG A 106 -3.97 17.44 -8.32
CA ARG A 106 -5.03 17.06 -9.27
C ARG A 106 -6.30 17.81 -8.92
N GLU A 107 -7.04 18.31 -9.92
CA GLU A 107 -8.23 19.15 -9.67
C GLU A 107 -9.30 18.48 -8.80
N HIS A 108 -9.45 17.15 -8.89
CA HIS A 108 -10.45 16.39 -8.14
C HIS A 108 -9.95 15.85 -6.79
N PHE A 109 -8.68 16.09 -6.43
CA PHE A 109 -8.15 15.64 -5.14
C PHE A 109 -8.60 16.58 -4.02
N SER A 110 -8.98 15.97 -2.89
CA SER A 110 -9.13 16.72 -1.64
C SER A 110 -7.82 17.44 -1.30
N HIS A 111 -7.92 18.71 -0.91
CA HIS A 111 -6.77 19.56 -0.60
C HIS A 111 -7.11 20.50 0.57
N PRO A 112 -6.15 20.77 1.48
CA PRO A 112 -4.77 20.29 1.47
C PRO A 112 -4.60 18.85 1.98
N ILE A 113 -5.67 18.23 2.47
CA ILE A 113 -5.62 16.91 3.09
C ILE A 113 -6.09 15.85 2.11
N SER A 114 -5.27 14.82 1.93
CA SER A 114 -5.62 13.60 1.21
C SER A 114 -5.18 12.37 2.01
N ALA A 115 -5.59 11.20 1.54
CA ALA A 115 -5.30 9.96 2.21
C ALA A 115 -5.00 8.83 1.22
N ALA A 116 -4.20 7.89 1.69
CA ALA A 116 -3.88 6.68 0.96
C ALA A 116 -4.07 5.46 1.86
N VAL A 117 -4.85 4.49 1.42
CA VAL A 117 -5.20 3.32 2.23
C VAL A 117 -4.41 2.09 1.77
N VAL A 118 -3.99 1.26 2.73
CA VAL A 118 -3.29 -0.01 2.46
C VAL A 118 -4.16 -1.16 2.93
N PHE A 119 -4.40 -2.10 2.03
CA PHE A 119 -5.05 -3.37 2.30
C PHE A 119 -4.06 -4.53 2.15
N THR A 120 -4.41 -5.67 2.73
CA THR A 120 -3.70 -6.94 2.62
C THR A 120 -4.71 -8.09 2.59
N GLY A 121 -4.30 -9.23 2.06
CA GLY A 121 -5.15 -10.42 2.05
C GLY A 121 -4.67 -11.47 1.06
N ASP A 122 -5.35 -12.60 1.09
CA ASP A 122 -5.09 -13.70 0.19
C ASP A 122 -5.57 -13.37 -1.22
N ALA A 123 -4.83 -13.82 -2.21
CA ALA A 123 -5.11 -13.61 -3.61
C ALA A 123 -4.77 -14.84 -4.46
N ASN A 124 -5.43 -14.94 -5.60
CA ASN A 124 -4.94 -15.69 -6.74
C ASN A 124 -4.24 -14.72 -7.68
N PHE A 125 -3.24 -15.21 -8.42
CA PHE A 125 -2.64 -14.45 -9.49
C PHE A 125 -2.36 -15.33 -10.69
N VAL A 126 -2.47 -14.77 -11.88
CA VAL A 126 -1.91 -15.34 -13.10
C VAL A 126 -0.50 -14.79 -13.24
N ASN A 127 0.48 -15.68 -13.43
CA ASN A 127 1.87 -15.27 -13.52
C ASN A 127 2.05 -14.25 -14.66
N SER A 128 2.68 -13.11 -14.34
CA SER A 128 2.95 -12.03 -15.29
C SER A 128 4.40 -11.60 -15.15
N ASN A 129 4.98 -11.01 -16.20
CA ASN A 129 6.42 -10.68 -16.21
C ASN A 129 6.83 -9.70 -15.10
N ASN A 130 5.89 -8.87 -14.64
CA ASN A 130 6.14 -7.80 -13.70
C ASN A 130 5.71 -8.14 -12.27
N LEU A 131 5.14 -9.34 -12.04
CA LEU A 131 4.71 -9.78 -10.72
C LEU A 131 5.55 -10.98 -10.28
N LYS A 132 6.21 -10.84 -9.14
CA LYS A 132 7.05 -11.88 -8.54
C LYS A 132 6.55 -12.24 -7.16
N SER A 133 7.00 -13.38 -6.64
CA SER A 133 6.66 -13.83 -5.29
C SER A 133 7.90 -14.28 -4.52
N ALA A 134 7.88 -14.06 -3.20
CA ALA A 134 8.96 -14.41 -2.29
C ALA A 134 8.43 -14.59 -0.86
N THR A 135 9.22 -15.16 0.06
CA THR A 135 8.84 -15.16 1.48
C THR A 135 8.89 -13.73 2.05
N THR A 136 8.30 -13.52 3.24
CA THR A 136 8.35 -12.23 3.94
C THR A 136 9.80 -11.76 4.16
N GLU A 137 10.69 -12.66 4.56
CA GLU A 137 12.10 -12.35 4.81
C GLU A 137 12.83 -11.96 3.53
N GLU A 138 12.57 -12.68 2.45
CA GLU A 138 13.18 -12.43 1.14
C GLU A 138 12.74 -11.08 0.57
N VAL A 139 11.43 -10.79 0.56
CA VAL A 139 10.92 -9.50 0.04
C VAL A 139 11.42 -8.33 0.90
N CYS A 140 11.44 -8.47 2.23
CA CYS A 140 11.96 -7.43 3.11
C CYS A 140 13.46 -7.19 2.90
N ARG A 141 14.25 -8.26 2.76
CA ARG A 141 15.70 -8.16 2.50
C ARG A 141 15.96 -7.46 1.17
N LEU A 142 15.23 -7.86 0.13
CA LEU A 142 15.35 -7.30 -1.21
C LEU A 142 15.00 -5.80 -1.21
N LEU A 143 13.85 -5.43 -0.67
CA LEU A 143 13.41 -4.03 -0.56
C LEU A 143 14.41 -3.17 0.23
N LYS A 144 14.92 -3.66 1.36
CA LYS A 144 15.93 -2.95 2.16
C LYS A 144 17.24 -2.76 1.40
N SER A 145 17.68 -3.75 0.61
CA SER A 145 18.88 -3.63 -0.23
C SER A 145 18.77 -2.56 -1.32
N GLU A 146 17.54 -2.19 -1.71
CA GLU A 146 17.25 -1.10 -2.65
C GLU A 146 16.87 0.22 -1.97
N GLY A 147 17.02 0.32 -0.64
CA GLY A 147 16.64 1.51 0.13
C GLY A 147 15.12 1.71 0.28
N ARG A 148 14.31 0.70 -0.02
CA ARG A 148 12.84 0.72 0.03
C ARG A 148 12.33 0.33 1.42
N HIS A 149 12.84 1.01 2.46
CA HIS A 149 12.57 0.66 3.85
C HIS A 149 11.08 0.77 4.22
N LEU A 150 10.38 1.79 3.71
CA LEU A 150 8.94 1.95 3.92
C LEU A 150 8.14 0.75 3.38
N GLN A 151 8.44 0.31 2.16
CA GLN A 151 7.80 -0.86 1.56
C GLN A 151 8.09 -2.12 2.37
N ALA A 152 9.34 -2.30 2.83
CA ALA A 152 9.70 -3.46 3.65
C ALA A 152 8.90 -3.50 4.96
N ASP A 153 8.74 -2.36 5.64
CA ASP A 153 7.95 -2.26 6.86
C ASP A 153 6.47 -2.59 6.61
N ILE A 154 5.92 -2.20 5.45
CA ILE A 154 4.54 -2.52 5.06
C ILE A 154 4.37 -4.03 4.84
N TYR A 155 5.27 -4.69 4.11
CA TYR A 155 5.19 -6.15 3.92
C TYR A 155 5.26 -6.89 5.25
N LEU A 156 6.15 -6.47 6.14
CA LEU A 156 6.29 -7.05 7.46
C LEU A 156 5.02 -6.84 8.32
N ALA A 157 4.45 -5.62 8.29
CA ALA A 157 3.22 -5.30 9.02
C ALA A 157 2.03 -6.10 8.51
N CYS A 158 1.92 -6.28 7.18
CA CYS A 158 0.91 -7.13 6.57
C CYS A 158 1.05 -8.59 6.98
N ALA A 159 2.27 -9.11 7.08
CA ALA A 159 2.51 -10.48 7.50
C ALA A 159 2.06 -10.73 8.93
N GLU A 160 2.53 -9.92 9.88
CA GLU A 160 2.08 -10.04 11.27
C GLU A 160 0.58 -9.83 11.43
N TYR A 161 0.01 -8.88 10.67
CA TYR A 161 -1.41 -8.61 10.76
C TYR A 161 -2.24 -9.80 10.28
N LEU A 162 -1.92 -10.41 9.13
CA LEU A 162 -2.64 -11.60 8.67
C LEU A 162 -2.45 -12.78 9.62
N GLU A 163 -1.25 -12.99 10.15
CA GLU A 163 -0.99 -14.04 11.16
C GLU A 163 -1.79 -13.83 12.46
N SER A 164 -2.16 -12.59 12.78
CA SER A 164 -3.00 -12.29 13.96
C SER A 164 -4.50 -12.51 13.76
N LEU A 165 -4.94 -12.74 12.51
CA LEU A 165 -6.33 -13.02 12.17
C LEU A 165 -6.65 -14.53 12.14
N ASP A 166 -5.60 -15.37 12.08
CA ASP A 166 -5.68 -16.84 12.10
C ASP A 166 -5.71 -17.38 13.54
#